data_AF-A0A0F2L915-F1
#
_entry.id   AF-A0A0F2L915-F1
#
_cell.length_a   1.000
_cell.length_b   1.000
_cell.length_c   1.000
_cell.angle_alpha   90.00
_cell.angle_beta   90.00
_cell.angle_gamma   90.00
#
_symmetry.space_group_name_H-M   'P 1'
#
loop_
_entity.id
_entity.type
_entity.pdbx_description
1 polymer ?
#
loop_
_entity_poly.entity_id
_entity_poly.type
_entity_poly.pdbx_seq_one_letter_code
_entity_poly.pdbx_strand_id
1 'polypeptide(L)' 'MESSYDSRIRSIMQALHSLAAIDRERAIKLEDLARIVGMGVDDVKNVINKLKTLGYVNVTNDSVHLTSTAIIKLSSIYC' A
#
# COMPACT_ATOMS: atom_id res chain seq x y z
N MET A 1 12.33 -16.37 -9.67
CA MET A 1 11.49 -16.41 -8.45
C MET A 1 11.04 -15.00 -8.04
N GLU A 2 10.58 -14.16 -8.97
CA GLU A 2 10.25 -12.73 -8.68
C GLU A 2 8.73 -12.42 -8.69
N SER A 3 7.90 -13.38 -9.09
CA SER A 3 6.48 -13.11 -9.40
C SER A 3 5.57 -12.90 -8.18
N SER A 4 5.83 -13.56 -7.04
CA SER A 4 4.90 -13.51 -5.89
C SER A 4 4.97 -12.19 -5.12
N TYR A 5 6.15 -11.59 -5.01
CA TYR A 5 6.34 -10.37 -4.21
C TYR A 5 5.82 -9.12 -4.95
N ASP A 6 6.10 -9.06 -6.24
CA ASP A 6 5.62 -8.00 -7.13
C ASP A 6 4.08 -8.02 -7.26
N SER A 7 3.49 -9.22 -7.23
CA SER A 7 2.02 -9.38 -7.18
C SER A 7 1.41 -8.87 -5.88
N ARG A 8 2.04 -9.12 -4.72
CA ARG A 8 1.56 -8.57 -3.42
C ARG A 8 1.64 -7.04 -3.38
N ILE A 9 2.74 -6.47 -3.88
CA ILE A 9 2.90 -5.01 -3.98
C ILE A 9 1.81 -4.42 -4.87
N ARG A 10 1.59 -5.02 -6.05
CA ARG A 10 0.52 -4.59 -6.96
C ARG A 10 -0.85 -4.63 -6.30
N SER A 11 -1.21 -5.74 -5.64
CA SER A 11 -2.51 -5.85 -4.95
C SER A 11 -2.70 -4.78 -3.88
N ILE A 12 -1.66 -4.51 -3.09
CA ILE A 12 -1.70 -3.47 -2.04
C ILE A 12 -1.80 -2.07 -2.66
N MET A 13 -0.96 -1.75 -3.66
CA MET A 13 -1.00 -0.46 -4.34
C MET A 13 -2.35 -0.23 -5.02
N GLN A 14 -2.90 -1.26 -5.67
CA GLN A 14 -4.20 -1.20 -6.32
C GLN A 14 -5.32 -1.04 -5.31
N ALA A 15 -5.28 -1.73 -4.17
CA ALA A 15 -6.24 -1.55 -3.09
C ALA A 15 -6.17 -0.14 -2.50
N LEU A 16 -4.98 0.36 -2.18
CA LEU A 16 -4.79 1.72 -1.67
C LEU A 16 -5.27 2.78 -2.67
N HIS A 17 -4.97 2.58 -3.95
CA HIS A 17 -5.44 3.46 -5.02
C HIS A 17 -6.97 3.39 -5.18
N SER A 18 -7.57 2.19 -5.15
CA SER A 18 -9.02 1.98 -5.23
C SER A 18 -9.77 2.55 -4.03
N LEU A 19 -9.15 2.55 -2.85
CA LEU A 19 -9.68 3.14 -1.62
C LEU A 19 -9.40 4.65 -1.54
N ALA A 20 -8.71 5.21 -2.54
CA ALA A 20 -8.25 6.59 -2.57
C ALA A 20 -7.53 6.97 -1.27
N ALA A 21 -6.72 6.06 -0.73
CA ALA A 21 -5.95 6.25 0.50
C ALA A 21 -4.72 7.14 0.21
N ILE A 22 -4.96 8.37 -0.22
CA ILE A 22 -3.96 9.32 -0.73
C ILE A 22 -3.52 10.36 0.31
N ASP A 23 -4.16 10.39 1.48
CA ASP A 23 -3.88 11.31 2.56
C ASP A 23 -4.19 10.67 3.92
N ARG A 24 -3.78 11.30 5.03
CA ARG A 24 -4.03 10.84 6.39
C ARG A 24 -5.52 10.69 6.68
N GLU A 25 -6.36 11.57 6.15
CA GLU A 25 -7.82 11.49 6.33
C GLU A 25 -8.44 10.23 5.70
N ARG A 26 -7.79 9.69 4.67
CA ARG A 26 -8.21 8.49 3.96
C ARG A 26 -7.33 7.29 4.28
N ALA A 27 -6.59 7.34 5.38
CA ALA A 27 -5.74 6.23 5.79
C ALA A 27 -6.59 4.99 6.12
N ILE A 28 -6.13 3.84 5.66
CA ILE A 28 -6.83 2.56 5.83
C ILE A 28 -6.05 1.73 6.85
N LYS A 29 -6.76 1.11 7.80
CA LYS A 29 -6.13 0.20 8.76
C LYS A 29 -5.50 -0.98 8.05
N LEU A 30 -4.34 -1.40 8.53
CA LEU A 30 -3.62 -2.56 7.97
C LEU A 30 -4.46 -3.84 8.04
N GLU A 31 -5.31 -3.98 9.06
CA GLU A 31 -6.25 -5.10 9.20
C GLU A 31 -7.34 -5.09 8.12
N ASP A 32 -7.93 -3.93 7.85
CA ASP A 32 -8.92 -3.77 6.78
C ASP A 32 -8.29 -4.00 5.42
N LEU A 33 -7.09 -3.44 5.19
CA LEU A 33 -6.34 -3.64 3.97
C LEU A 33 -6.05 -5.13 3.74
N ALA A 34 -5.60 -5.85 4.77
CA ALA A 34 -5.34 -7.29 4.73
C ALA A 34 -6.59 -8.10 4.35
N ARG A 35 -7.76 -7.74 4.89
CA ARG A 35 -9.04 -8.34 4.50
C ARG A 35 -9.39 -8.06 3.05
N ILE A 36 -9.20 -6.83 2.58
CA ILE A 36 -9.52 -6.42 1.20
C ILE A 36 -8.65 -7.15 0.19
N VAL A 37 -7.35 -7.26 0.45
CA VAL A 37 -6.43 -7.97 -0.45
C VAL A 37 -6.39 -9.48 -0.22
N GLY A 38 -7.09 -10.00 0.80
CA GLY A 38 -7.10 -11.42 1.15
C GLY A 38 -5.73 -11.96 1.60
N MET A 39 -4.89 -11.12 2.23
CA MET A 39 -3.57 -11.51 2.71
C MET A 39 -3.51 -11.52 4.24
N GLY A 40 -2.52 -12.20 4.81
CA GLY A 40 -2.22 -12.11 6.24
C GLY A 40 -1.79 -10.68 6.62
N VAL A 41 -2.19 -10.23 7.81
CA VAL A 41 -1.83 -8.89 8.32
C VAL A 41 -0.30 -8.74 8.43
N ASP A 42 0.41 -9.80 8.83
CA ASP A 42 1.88 -9.83 8.88
C ASP A 42 2.53 -9.66 7.50
N ASP A 43 1.98 -10.33 6.47
CA ASP A 43 2.44 -10.18 5.09
C ASP A 43 2.23 -8.75 4.58
N VAL A 44 1.04 -8.19 4.83
CA VAL A 44 0.74 -6.79 4.49
C VAL A 44 1.69 -5.86 5.22
N LYS A 45 1.89 -6.05 6.53
CA LYS A 45 2.84 -5.27 7.33
C LYS A 45 4.24 -5.33 6.73
N ASN A 46 4.72 -6.50 6.33
CA ASN A 46 6.04 -6.66 5.74
C ASN A 46 6.19 -5.88 4.41
N VAL A 47 5.18 -5.96 3.54
CA VAL A 47 5.18 -5.23 2.26
C VAL A 47 5.07 -3.72 2.47
N ILE A 48 4.15 -3.29 3.32
CA ILE A 48 3.96 -1.88 3.68
C ILE A 48 5.22 -1.30 4.31
N ASN A 49 5.91 -2.04 5.17
CA ASN A 49 7.14 -1.55 5.81
C ASN A 49 8.24 -1.30 4.78
N LYS A 50 8.36 -2.15 3.75
CA LYS A 50 9.27 -1.91 2.61
C LYS A 50 8.83 -0.71 1.78
N LEU A 51 7.54 -0.57 1.47
CA LEU A 51 7.02 0.60 0.77
C LEU A 51 7.26 1.90 1.57
N LYS A 52 7.19 1.82 2.91
CA LYS A 52 7.49 2.91 3.83
C LYS A 52 8.97 3.30 3.75
N THR A 53 9.88 2.32 3.80
CA THR A 53 11.33 2.55 3.64
C THR A 53 11.66 3.21 2.30
N LEU A 54 10.93 2.85 1.24
CA LEU A 54 11.06 3.47 -0.08
C LEU A 54 10.41 4.85 -0.20
N GLY A 55 9.71 5.32 0.84
CA GLY A 55 9.00 6.60 0.85
C GLY A 55 7.71 6.61 0.04
N TYR A 56 7.13 5.45 -0.28
CA TYR A 56 5.88 5.36 -1.03
C TYR A 56 4.63 5.48 -0.15
N VAL A 57 4.64 4.90 1.04
CA VAL A 57 3.49 4.92 1.96
C VAL A 57 3.89 5.47 3.30
N ASN A 58 2.94 6.10 3.98
CA ASN A 58 3.06 6.51 5.36
C ASN A 58 2.17 5.65 6.25
N VAL A 59 2.72 5.22 7.38
CA VAL A 59 2.03 4.40 8.37
C VAL A 59 1.94 5.17 9.67
N THR A 60 0.73 5.41 10.16
CA THR A 60 0.43 6.10 11.42
C THR A 60 -0.65 5.32 12.17
N ASN A 61 -0.41 4.92 13.43
CA ASN A 61 -1.39 4.19 14.26
C ASN A 61 -2.05 3.00 13.54
N ASP A 62 -1.24 2.08 13.01
CA ASP A 62 -1.68 0.91 12.22
C ASP A 62 -2.56 1.24 11.00
N SER A 63 -2.59 2.52 10.59
CA SER A 63 -3.27 2.98 9.38
C SER A 63 -2.25 3.40 8.35
N VAL A 64 -2.50 3.08 7.09
CA VAL A 64 -1.60 3.34 5.98
C VAL A 64 -2.27 4.17 4.90
N HIS A 65 -1.52 5.12 4.35
CA HIS A 65 -1.90 5.90 3.19
C HIS A 65 -0.71 6.08 2.26
N LEU A 66 -0.99 6.32 0.99
CA LEU A 66 -0.01 6.70 -0.02
C LEU A 66 0.54 8.09 0.30
N THR A 67 1.79 8.29 -0.09
CA THR A 67 2.42 9.61 -0.13
C THR A 67 2.20 10.24 -1.50
N SER A 68 2.32 11.57 -1.58
CA SER A 68 2.30 12.29 -2.86
C SER A 68 3.34 11.73 -3.85
N THR A 69 4.51 11.32 -3.36
CA THR A 69 5.56 10.68 -4.16
C THR A 69 5.09 9.37 -4.81
N ALA A 70 4.37 8.52 -4.06
CA ALA A 70 3.79 7.30 -4.62
C ALA A 70 2.72 7.58 -5.65
N ILE A 71 1.86 8.56 -5.41
CA ILE A 71 0.79 8.93 -6.35
C ILE A 71 1.40 9.40 -7.68
N ILE A 72 2.41 10.26 -7.62
CA ILE A 72 3.11 10.76 -8.81
C ILE A 72 3.80 9.60 -9.56
N LYS A 73 4.50 8.71 -8.84
CA LYS A 73 5.14 7.55 -9.47
C LYS A 73 4.12 6.55 -10.03
N LEU A 74 3.04 6.26 -9.32
CA LEU A 74 1.95 5.41 -9.81
C LEU A 74 1.34 6.02 -11.07
N SER A 75 1.03 7.31 -11.08
CA SER A 75 0.54 8.01 -12.27
C SER A 75 1.53 7.96 -13.43
N SER A 76 2.83 7.82 -13.17
CA SER A 76 3.84 7.68 -14.22
C SER A 76 4.08 6.23 -14.68
N ILE A 77 3.66 5.23 -13.90
CA ILE A 77 3.81 3.79 -14.22
C ILE A 77 2.52 3.23 -14.83
N TYR A 78 1.37 3.82 -14.49
CA TYR A 78 0.04 3.38 -14.94
C TYR A 78 -0.58 4.31 -16.01
N CYS A 79 0.18 5.25 -16.57
CA CYS A 79 -0.25 6.13 -17.67
C CYS A 79 0.53 5.86 -18.96
#